data_AF-A0A2L0QTW4-F1
#
_entry.id   AF-A0A2L0QTW4-F1
#
_cell.length_a   1.000
_cell.length_b   1.000
_cell.length_c   1.000
_cell.angle_alpha   90.00
_cell.angle_beta   90.00
_cell.angle_gamma   90.00
#
_symmetry.space_group_name_H-M   'P 1'
#
loop_
_entity.id
_entity.type
_entity.pdbx_description
1 polymer ?
#
loop_
_entity_poly.entity_id
_entity_poly.type
_entity_poly.pdbx_seq_one_letter_code
_entity_poly.pdbx_strand_id
1 'polypeptide(L)'
;MNQYGLACRAILALAGQIVDAQRDERIFGFALEQDEDLVSTTLGGISITVRNSAKLYRSMLLDAGVVLPPPAELPGETEGAAHGHTPGDGRPFGLILETGPLEFLVVGQGALFDFYKEDSELEVDSVRELRLTQDGWRDGRLLNGDERLQILKNDMISASRIKLLELSKST
;
A
#
# COMPACT_ATOMS: atom_id res chain seq x y z
N MET A 1 -14.37 8.44 -14.56
CA MET A 1 -14.60 8.27 -13.11
C MET A 1 -13.39 8.87 -12.41
N ASN A 2 -13.60 9.85 -11.53
CA ASN A 2 -12.51 10.55 -10.84
C ASN A 2 -11.90 9.69 -9.70
N GLN A 3 -10.67 10.02 -9.29
CA GLN A 3 -9.93 9.30 -8.25
C GLN A 3 -10.67 9.31 -6.90
N TYR A 4 -11.33 10.42 -6.57
CA TYR A 4 -12.15 10.56 -5.36
C TYR A 4 -13.29 9.53 -5.28
N GLY A 5 -14.08 9.37 -6.34
CA GLY A 5 -15.19 8.42 -6.36
C GLY A 5 -14.72 6.96 -6.24
N LEU A 6 -13.53 6.66 -6.79
CA LEU A 6 -12.90 5.35 -6.64
C LEU A 6 -12.41 5.12 -5.21
N ALA A 7 -11.85 6.14 -4.55
CA ALA A 7 -11.46 6.11 -3.14
C ALA A 7 -12.65 5.83 -2.22
N CYS A 8 -13.75 6.57 -2.38
CA CYS A 8 -14.96 6.36 -1.58
C CYS A 8 -15.49 4.93 -1.74
N ARG A 9 -15.55 4.41 -2.98
CA ARG A 9 -16.01 3.05 -3.24
C ARG A 9 -15.07 2.00 -2.63
N ALA A 10 -13.75 2.21 -2.73
CA ALA A 10 -12.74 1.34 -2.13
C ALA A 10 -12.89 1.24 -0.60
N ILE A 11 -13.09 2.37 0.07
CA ILE A 11 -13.27 2.44 1.53
C ILE A 11 -14.62 1.83 1.93
N LEU A 12 -15.71 2.16 1.24
CA LEU A 12 -17.04 1.61 1.54
C LEU A 12 -17.08 0.09 1.39
N ALA A 13 -16.36 -0.46 0.40
CA ALA A 13 -16.23 -1.90 0.22
C ALA A 13 -15.48 -2.60 1.37
N LEU A 14 -14.74 -1.85 2.19
CA LEU A 14 -14.00 -2.36 3.36
C LEU A 14 -14.60 -1.93 4.70
N ALA A 15 -15.76 -1.26 4.70
CA ALA A 15 -16.31 -0.61 5.90
C ALA A 15 -16.42 -1.56 7.10
N GLY A 16 -16.86 -2.81 6.87
CA GLY A 16 -16.92 -3.83 7.92
C GLY A 16 -15.54 -4.14 8.53
N GLN A 17 -14.54 -4.43 7.70
CA GLN A 17 -13.19 -4.73 8.21
C GLN A 17 -12.55 -3.51 8.87
N ILE A 18 -12.80 -2.30 8.36
CA ILE A 18 -12.29 -1.06 8.95
C ILE A 18 -12.90 -0.86 10.34
N VAL A 19 -14.22 -1.03 10.49
CA VAL A 19 -14.89 -0.89 11.79
C VAL A 19 -14.39 -1.93 12.78
N ASP A 20 -14.29 -3.20 12.37
CA ASP A 20 -13.79 -4.28 13.22
C ASP A 20 -12.34 -4.05 13.64
N ALA A 21 -11.49 -3.65 12.70
CA ALA A 21 -10.08 -3.34 12.98
C ALA A 21 -9.93 -2.10 13.87
N GLN A 22 -10.74 -1.06 13.65
CA GLN A 22 -10.70 0.14 14.48
C GLN A 22 -11.16 -0.14 15.91
N ARG A 23 -12.18 -0.99 16.10
CA ARG A 23 -12.65 -1.39 17.43
C ARG A 23 -11.55 -2.07 18.24
N ASP A 24 -10.72 -2.86 17.58
CA ASP A 24 -9.68 -3.67 18.21
C ASP A 24 -8.26 -3.06 18.06
N GLU A 25 -8.14 -1.79 17.64
CA GLU A 25 -6.86 -1.07 17.43
C GLU A 25 -5.90 -1.75 16.43
N ARG A 26 -6.46 -2.49 15.46
CA ARG A 26 -5.76 -3.24 14.41
C ARG A 26 -5.67 -2.50 13.07
N ILE A 27 -5.71 -1.18 13.10
CA ILE A 27 -5.71 -0.31 11.92
C ILE A 27 -4.69 0.81 12.05
N PHE A 28 -4.00 1.11 10.96
CA PHE A 28 -3.13 2.27 10.85
C PHE A 28 -3.39 3.00 9.53
N GLY A 29 -3.56 4.31 9.58
CA GLY A 29 -3.64 5.17 8.40
C GLY A 29 -2.34 5.93 8.20
N PHE A 30 -1.92 6.07 6.95
CA PHE A 30 -0.72 6.80 6.58
C PHE A 30 -0.98 7.72 5.38
N ALA A 31 -0.29 8.85 5.38
CA ALA A 31 -0.14 9.74 4.24
C ALA A 31 1.25 10.37 4.39
N LEU A 32 2.19 9.97 3.54
CA LEU A 32 3.56 10.47 3.61
C LEU A 32 3.62 11.86 2.99
N GLU A 33 4.19 12.80 3.72
CA GLU A 33 4.48 14.14 3.21
C GLU A 33 5.62 14.11 2.17
N GLN A 34 5.82 15.22 1.44
CA GLN A 34 6.77 15.28 0.33
C GLN A 34 8.23 15.01 0.77
N ASP A 35 8.57 15.44 1.98
CA ASP A 35 9.86 15.28 2.65
C ASP A 35 9.95 14.01 3.52
N GLU A 36 8.84 13.28 3.68
CA GLU A 36 8.84 11.99 4.36
C GLU A 36 9.15 10.86 3.37
N ASP A 37 10.14 10.05 3.72
CA ASP A 37 10.52 8.86 2.95
C ASP A 37 9.91 7.58 3.53
N LEU A 38 9.59 7.60 4.83
CA LEU A 38 9.00 6.49 5.55
C LEU A 38 8.20 6.94 6.77
N VAL A 39 7.26 6.08 7.20
CA VAL A 39 6.58 6.14 8.49
C VAL A 39 6.49 4.73 9.07
N SER A 40 6.61 4.58 10.38
CA SER A 40 6.55 3.28 11.05
C SER A 40 5.38 3.21 12.02
N THR A 41 4.83 2.01 12.18
CA THR A 41 3.76 1.70 13.13
C THR A 41 3.96 0.30 13.69
N THR A 42 3.18 -0.09 14.69
CA THR A 42 3.16 -1.46 15.23
C THR A 42 1.72 -1.95 15.29
N LEU A 43 1.44 -3.09 14.66
CA LEU A 43 0.15 -3.78 14.69
C LEU A 43 0.39 -5.26 15.00
N GLY A 44 -0.38 -5.86 15.90
CA GLY A 44 -0.23 -7.29 16.25
C GLY A 44 1.15 -7.67 16.79
N GLY A 45 1.89 -6.73 17.40
CA GLY A 45 3.27 -6.94 17.84
C GLY A 45 4.30 -6.98 16.70
N ILE A 46 3.92 -6.60 15.48
CA ILE A 46 4.80 -6.51 14.32
C ILE A 46 5.01 -5.05 13.98
N SER A 47 6.27 -4.64 13.90
CA SER A 47 6.65 -3.31 13.43
C SER A 47 6.57 -3.29 11.91
N ILE A 48 5.81 -2.33 11.38
CA ILE A 48 5.57 -2.15 9.95
C ILE A 48 6.16 -0.81 9.56
N THR A 49 7.06 -0.80 8.58
CA THR A 49 7.58 0.44 7.98
C THR A 49 7.00 0.63 6.60
N VAL A 50 6.30 1.74 6.41
CA VAL A 50 5.73 2.16 5.14
C VAL A 50 6.75 3.06 4.44
N ARG A 51 7.08 2.77 3.18
CA ARG A 51 8.01 3.57 2.38
C ARG A 51 7.38 4.06 1.10
N ASN A 52 7.90 5.17 0.59
CA ASN A 52 7.59 5.64 -0.75
C ASN A 52 8.21 4.71 -1.82
N SER A 53 7.37 3.90 -2.49
CA SER A 53 7.82 2.89 -3.46
C SER A 53 8.51 3.52 -4.67
N ALA A 54 7.99 4.66 -5.15
CA ALA A 54 8.52 5.36 -6.32
C ALA A 54 9.90 5.95 -6.05
N LYS A 55 10.11 6.57 -4.88
CA LYS A 55 11.43 7.08 -4.46
C LYS A 55 12.44 5.93 -4.32
N LEU A 56 12.05 4.83 -3.68
CA LEU A 56 12.93 3.67 -3.50
C LEU A 56 13.35 3.05 -4.83
N TYR A 57 12.40 2.77 -5.71
CA TYR A 57 12.66 2.20 -7.03
C TYR A 57 13.57 3.11 -7.88
N ARG A 58 13.32 4.42 -7.83
CA ARG A 58 14.17 5.41 -8.49
C ARG A 58 15.60 5.40 -7.96
N SER A 59 15.78 5.31 -6.64
CA SER A 59 17.12 5.19 -6.03
C SER A 59 17.84 3.93 -6.53
N MET A 60 17.17 2.78 -6.49
CA MET A 60 17.75 1.51 -6.95
C MET A 60 18.18 1.55 -8.42
N LEU A 61 17.38 2.18 -9.29
CA LEU A 61 17.73 2.33 -10.71
C LEU A 61 18.88 3.31 -10.94
N LEU A 62 18.96 4.39 -10.17
CA LEU A 62 20.09 5.33 -10.22
C LEU A 62 21.39 4.66 -9.76
N ASP A 63 21.33 3.86 -8.70
CA ASP A 63 22.48 3.08 -8.20
C ASP A 63 22.95 2.04 -9.24
N ALA A 64 22.03 1.53 -10.06
CA ALA A 64 22.33 0.65 -11.20
C ALA A 64 22.82 1.40 -12.46
N GLY A 65 22.93 2.73 -12.43
CA GLY A 65 23.36 3.57 -13.56
C GLY A 65 22.31 3.78 -14.65
N VAL A 66 21.03 3.52 -14.36
CA VAL A 66 19.92 3.67 -15.32
C VAL A 66 19.44 5.13 -15.34
N VAL A 67 19.38 5.73 -16.53
CA VAL A 67 18.76 7.05 -16.73
C VAL A 67 17.25 6.89 -16.86
N LEU A 68 16.49 7.53 -15.97
CA LEU A 68 15.03 7.43 -15.96
C LEU A 68 14.39 8.46 -16.89
N PRO A 69 13.40 8.07 -17.70
CA PRO A 69 12.55 9.04 -18.40
C PRO A 69 11.76 9.89 -17.37
N PRO A 70 11.30 11.09 -17.75
CA PRO A 70 10.44 11.89 -16.89
C PRO A 70 9.17 11.11 -16.51
N PRO A 71 8.67 11.24 -15.26
CA PRO A 71 7.49 10.52 -14.80
C PRO A 71 6.26 10.90 -15.63
N ALA A 72 5.38 9.93 -15.87
CA ALA A 72 4.11 10.16 -16.56
C ALA A 72 3.20 11.10 -15.74
N GLU A 73 2.37 11.88 -16.43
CA GLU A 73 1.35 12.71 -15.78
C GLU A 73 0.32 11.82 -15.07
N LEU A 74 0.03 12.12 -13.80
CA LEU A 74 -0.95 11.38 -13.00
C LEU A 74 -2.38 11.74 -13.43
N PRO A 75 -3.35 10.80 -13.33
CA PRO A 75 -4.75 11.09 -13.61
C PRO A 75 -5.27 12.25 -12.72
N GLY A 76 -6.15 13.08 -13.27
CA GLY A 76 -6.72 14.20 -12.51
C GLY A 76 -7.70 13.74 -11.40
N GLU A 77 -7.65 14.42 -10.25
CA GLU A 77 -8.44 14.07 -9.05
C GLU A 77 -9.93 14.41 -9.15
N THR A 78 -10.32 15.35 -10.00
CA THR A 78 -11.71 15.87 -10.14
C THR A 78 -12.18 15.90 -11.59
N GLU A 79 -13.46 15.56 -11.83
CA GLU A 79 -14.14 15.77 -13.13
C GLU A 79 -14.88 17.13 -13.10
N GLY A 80 -14.71 17.95 -14.14
CA GLY A 80 -15.38 19.26 -14.25
C GLY A 80 -14.51 20.43 -13.78
N ALA A 81 -13.51 20.79 -14.57
CA ALA A 81 -12.63 21.93 -14.31
C ALA A 81 -13.33 23.26 -14.65
N ALA A 82 -14.14 23.79 -13.72
CA ALA A 82 -14.41 25.24 -13.72
C ALA A 82 -13.15 26.04 -13.32
N HIS A 83 -12.12 25.40 -12.75
CA HIS A 83 -10.92 26.04 -12.20
C HIS A 83 -9.57 25.35 -12.53
N GLY A 84 -9.50 24.53 -13.59
CA GLY A 84 -8.25 23.90 -14.05
C GLY A 84 -8.08 22.42 -13.62
N HIS A 85 -7.19 21.73 -14.33
CA HIS A 85 -6.80 20.34 -14.06
C HIS A 85 -5.83 20.33 -12.88
N THR A 86 -6.23 19.79 -11.71
CA THR A 86 -5.29 19.51 -10.62
C THR A 86 -4.59 18.19 -10.94
N PRO A 87 -3.27 18.18 -11.18
CA PRO A 87 -2.52 16.95 -11.35
C PRO A 87 -2.68 16.09 -10.10
N GLY A 88 -2.84 14.77 -10.27
CA GLY A 88 -2.96 13.87 -9.13
C GLY A 88 -1.75 13.95 -8.21
N ASP A 89 -1.99 13.87 -6.90
CA ASP A 89 -0.93 13.78 -5.93
C ASP A 89 -0.32 12.37 -5.91
N GLY A 90 0.99 12.29 -6.18
CA GLY A 90 1.74 11.04 -6.19
C GLY A 90 2.23 10.59 -4.82
N ARG A 91 1.95 11.35 -3.75
CA ARG A 91 2.35 11.01 -2.38
C ARG A 91 1.73 9.67 -1.96
N PRO A 92 2.49 8.79 -1.30
CA PRO A 92 1.95 7.53 -0.79
C PRO A 92 0.92 7.79 0.32
N PHE A 93 -0.25 7.16 0.21
CA PHE A 93 -1.28 7.21 1.25
C PHE A 93 -2.06 5.90 1.29
N GLY A 94 -2.67 5.60 2.42
CA GLY A 94 -3.47 4.40 2.56
C GLY A 94 -3.80 4.00 4.00
N LEU A 95 -4.29 2.77 4.11
CA LEU A 95 -4.65 2.09 5.34
C LEU A 95 -3.98 0.72 5.37
N ILE A 96 -3.58 0.31 6.56
CA ILE A 96 -3.11 -1.03 6.90
C ILE A 96 -4.09 -1.59 7.93
N LEU A 97 -4.60 -2.79 7.67
CA LEU A 97 -5.45 -3.54 8.59
C LEU A 97 -4.76 -4.86 8.92
N GLU A 98 -4.57 -5.15 10.20
CA GLU A 98 -4.24 -6.51 10.63
C GLU A 98 -5.51 -7.36 10.57
N THR A 99 -5.55 -8.34 9.66
CA THR A 99 -6.72 -9.20 9.45
C THR A 99 -6.62 -10.58 10.12
N GLY A 100 -5.43 -10.91 10.63
CA GLY A 100 -5.16 -12.13 11.39
C GLY A 100 -3.69 -12.17 11.81
N PRO A 101 -3.27 -13.19 12.59
CA PRO A 101 -1.88 -13.37 12.95
C PRO A 101 -1.03 -13.53 11.67
N LEU A 102 -0.04 -12.65 11.48
CA LEU A 102 0.82 -12.60 10.28
C LEU A 102 0.07 -12.25 8.97
N GLU A 103 -1.16 -11.72 9.03
CA GLU A 103 -1.95 -11.40 7.84
C GLU A 103 -2.42 -9.94 7.84
N PHE A 104 -2.05 -9.21 6.80
CA PHE A 104 -2.36 -7.79 6.63
C PHE A 104 -3.14 -7.53 5.34
N LEU A 105 -4.07 -6.59 5.41
CA LEU A 105 -4.73 -6.00 4.25
C LEU A 105 -4.28 -4.55 4.13
N VAL A 106 -3.69 -4.21 2.99
CA VAL A 106 -3.28 -2.85 2.66
C VAL A 106 -4.16 -2.30 1.53
N VAL A 107 -4.59 -1.05 1.65
CA VAL A 107 -5.35 -0.33 0.62
C VAL A 107 -4.80 1.08 0.50
N GLY A 108 -4.54 1.54 -0.71
CA GLY A 108 -3.94 2.86 -0.94
C GLY A 108 -3.16 2.94 -2.24
N GLN A 109 -2.17 3.82 -2.25
CA GLN A 109 -1.36 4.15 -3.40
C GLN A 109 0.11 4.33 -3.00
N GLY A 110 1.02 3.91 -3.87
CA GLY A 110 2.42 4.38 -3.86
C GLY A 110 3.30 3.89 -2.71
N ALA A 111 2.87 2.89 -1.95
CA ALA A 111 3.57 2.47 -0.74
C ALA A 111 4.12 1.04 -0.81
N LEU A 112 5.28 0.85 -0.18
CA LEU A 112 5.90 -0.44 0.11
C LEU A 112 5.91 -0.69 1.63
N PHE A 113 5.91 -1.95 2.05
CA PHE A 113 5.81 -2.34 3.46
C PHE A 113 6.95 -3.28 3.84
N ASP A 114 7.73 -2.90 4.85
CA ASP A 114 8.69 -3.78 5.51
C ASP A 114 8.12 -4.24 6.85
N PHE A 115 8.35 -5.50 7.20
CA PHE A 115 7.86 -6.11 8.44
C PHE A 115 9.02 -6.55 9.31
N TYR A 116 8.93 -6.26 10.61
CA TYR A 116 9.94 -6.60 11.59
C TYR A 116 9.32 -7.08 12.90
N LYS A 117 9.98 -8.04 13.55
CA LYS A 117 9.64 -8.56 14.87
C LYS A 117 10.94 -8.87 15.63
N GLU A 118 11.00 -8.50 16.91
CA GLU A 118 12.27 -8.46 17.68
C GLU A 118 12.94 -9.85 17.78
N ASP A 119 12.16 -10.89 18.03
CA ASP A 119 12.65 -12.24 18.34
C ASP A 119 12.57 -13.25 17.17
N SER A 120 12.16 -12.81 15.99
CA SER A 120 11.92 -13.70 14.85
C SER A 120 12.20 -13.02 13.52
N GLU A 121 12.57 -13.80 12.52
CA GLU A 121 12.65 -13.29 11.16
C GLU A 121 11.28 -13.42 10.49
N LEU A 122 10.78 -12.33 9.91
CA LEU A 122 9.54 -12.31 9.16
C LEU A 122 9.85 -12.27 7.67
N GLU A 123 9.28 -13.21 6.91
CA GLU A 123 9.37 -13.23 5.46
C GLU A 123 7.99 -13.03 4.83
N VAL A 124 7.94 -12.31 3.71
CA VAL A 124 6.73 -12.22 2.88
C VAL A 124 6.53 -13.52 2.12
N ASP A 125 5.63 -14.36 2.63
CA ASP A 125 5.20 -15.60 2.00
C ASP A 125 4.47 -15.31 0.68
N SER A 126 3.40 -14.53 0.77
CA SER A 126 2.56 -14.24 -0.37
C SER A 126 1.96 -12.84 -0.31
N VAL A 127 1.84 -12.23 -1.50
CA VAL A 127 1.11 -10.98 -1.71
C VAL A 127 0.07 -11.25 -2.77
N ARG A 128 -1.20 -11.01 -2.44
CA ARG A 128 -2.34 -11.19 -3.35
C ARG A 128 -2.96 -9.84 -3.64
N GLU A 129 -3.01 -9.44 -4.90
CA GLU A 129 -3.74 -8.23 -5.30
C GLU A 129 -5.24 -8.44 -5.02
N LEU A 130 -5.95 -7.38 -4.67
CA LEU A 130 -7.40 -7.33 -4.66
C LEU A 130 -7.90 -6.51 -5.84
N ARG A 131 -9.05 -6.92 -6.39
CA ARG A 131 -9.74 -6.22 -7.48
C ARG A 131 -11.05 -5.66 -6.98
N LEU A 132 -11.27 -4.37 -7.20
CA LEU A 132 -12.52 -3.71 -6.84
C LEU A 132 -13.60 -4.04 -7.89
N THR A 133 -14.56 -4.89 -7.53
CA THR A 133 -15.73 -5.23 -8.36
C THR A 133 -16.97 -4.50 -7.86
N GLN A 134 -18.11 -4.64 -8.56
CA GLN A 134 -19.37 -4.05 -8.13
C GLN A 134 -19.80 -4.55 -6.74
N ASP A 135 -19.43 -5.79 -6.40
CA ASP A 135 -19.72 -6.44 -5.12
C ASP A 135 -18.64 -6.20 -4.06
N GLY A 136 -17.71 -5.26 -4.29
CA GLY A 136 -16.59 -4.94 -3.40
C GLY A 136 -15.27 -5.61 -3.79
N TRP A 137 -14.36 -5.73 -2.84
CA TRP A 137 -13.03 -6.30 -3.10
C TRP A 137 -13.08 -7.81 -3.27
N ARG A 138 -12.43 -8.31 -4.31
CA ARG A 138 -12.27 -9.74 -4.60
C ARG A 138 -10.80 -10.09 -4.77
N ASP A 139 -10.46 -11.29 -4.37
CA ASP A 139 -9.12 -11.85 -4.56
C ASP A 139 -8.75 -11.87 -6.05
N GLY A 140 -7.59 -11.29 -6.36
CA GLY A 140 -6.96 -11.32 -7.66
C GLY A 140 -5.78 -12.30 -7.70
N ARG A 141 -4.78 -11.95 -8.51
CA ARG A 141 -3.57 -12.76 -8.70
C ARG A 141 -2.57 -12.62 -7.55
N LEU A 142 -1.65 -13.57 -7.46
CA LEU A 142 -0.46 -13.48 -6.60
C LEU A 142 0.63 -12.65 -7.30
N LEU A 143 1.28 -11.77 -6.55
CA LEU A 143 2.42 -10.98 -7.01
C LEU A 143 3.73 -11.73 -6.75
N ASN A 144 4.60 -11.78 -7.75
CA ASN A 144 5.86 -12.52 -7.69
C ASN A 144 7.06 -11.62 -8.00
N GLY A 145 8.22 -11.99 -7.46
CA GLY A 145 9.50 -11.36 -7.80
C GLY A 145 9.47 -9.84 -7.65
N ASP A 146 9.74 -9.16 -8.76
CA ASP A 146 9.78 -7.69 -8.89
C ASP A 146 8.41 -7.02 -8.72
N GLU A 147 7.29 -7.73 -8.97
CA GLU A 147 5.95 -7.17 -8.73
C GLU A 147 5.71 -6.84 -7.25
N ARG A 148 6.44 -7.49 -6.34
CA ARG A 148 6.39 -7.21 -4.88
C ARG A 148 6.98 -5.85 -4.51
N LEU A 149 7.67 -5.17 -5.43
CA LEU A 149 8.09 -3.77 -5.24
C LEU A 149 6.94 -2.78 -5.49
N GLN A 150 5.80 -3.25 -6.03
CA GLN A 150 4.63 -2.46 -6.35
C GLN A 150 3.35 -3.08 -5.75
N ILE A 151 3.41 -3.42 -4.45
CA ILE A 151 2.29 -3.97 -3.67
C ILE A 151 1.06 -3.07 -3.77
N LEU A 152 1.27 -1.75 -3.68
CA LEU A 152 0.30 -0.73 -4.05
C LEU A 152 0.79 -0.01 -5.30
N LYS A 153 -0.11 0.16 -6.26
CA LYS A 153 0.15 0.87 -7.52
C LYS A 153 0.39 2.36 -7.26
N ASN A 154 1.18 2.99 -8.13
CA ASN A 154 1.59 4.39 -7.96
C ASN A 154 0.60 5.39 -8.60
N ASP A 155 -0.22 4.91 -9.52
CA ASP A 155 -1.10 5.71 -10.39
C ASP A 155 -2.59 5.56 -10.07
N MET A 156 -2.93 4.63 -9.17
CA MET A 156 -4.31 4.39 -8.76
C MET A 156 -4.39 3.76 -7.36
N ILE A 157 -5.56 3.93 -6.74
CA ILE A 157 -5.89 3.22 -5.50
C ILE A 157 -6.02 1.73 -5.80
N SER A 158 -5.25 0.95 -5.06
CA SER A 158 -5.17 -0.51 -5.16
C SER A 158 -5.22 -1.10 -3.75
N ALA A 159 -5.40 -2.41 -3.68
CA ALA A 159 -5.36 -3.12 -2.41
C ALA A 159 -4.68 -4.48 -2.59
N SER A 160 -4.03 -4.95 -1.54
CA SER A 160 -3.34 -6.24 -1.52
C SER A 160 -3.45 -6.88 -0.14
N ARG A 161 -3.60 -8.21 -0.11
CA ARG A 161 -3.45 -9.01 1.10
C ARG A 161 -2.02 -9.53 1.18
N ILE A 162 -1.37 -9.30 2.30
CA ILE A 162 0.00 -9.72 2.58
C ILE A 162 -0.07 -10.80 3.65
N LYS A 163 0.54 -11.95 3.38
CA LYS A 163 0.75 -13.00 4.36
C LYS A 163 2.23 -13.13 4.64
N LEU A 164 2.55 -13.20 5.92
CA LEU A 164 3.91 -13.39 6.40
C LEU A 164 4.10 -14.82 6.90
N LEU A 165 5.36 -15.25 6.88
CA LEU A 165 5.84 -16.42 7.60
C LEU A 165 6.81 -15.97 8.67
N GLU A 166 6.72 -16.62 9.83
CA GLU A 166 7.64 -16.43 10.93
C GLU A 166 8.64 -17.58 10.93
N LEU A 167 9.91 -17.24 10.72
CA LEU A 167 11.03 -18.17 10.79
C LEU A 167 11.63 -18.07 12.18
N SER A 168 11.48 -19.15 12.96
CA SER A 168 12.15 -19.28 14.25
C SER A 168 13.66 -19.32 14.02
N LYS A 169 14.41 -18.43 14.66
CA LYS A 169 15.88 -18.52 14.68
C LYS A 169 16.28 -19.81 15.40
N SER A 170 16.69 -20.83 14.64
CA SER A 170 17.38 -21.98 15.21
C SER A 170 18.68 -21.46 15.85
N THR A 171 18.71 -21.42 17.17
CA THR A 171 19.93 -21.14 17.96
C THR A 171 20.82 -22.37 17.99
#